data_AF-A0A847RZH2-F1
#
_entry.id   AF-A0A847RZH2-F1
#
_cell.length_a   1.000
_cell.length_b   1.000
_cell.length_c   1.000
_cell.angle_alpha   90.00
_cell.angle_beta   90.00
_cell.angle_gamma   90.00
#
_symmetry.space_group_name_H-M   'P 1'
#
loop_
_entity.id
_entity.type
_entity.pdbx_description
1 polymer ?
#
loop_
_entity_poly.entity_id
_entity_poly.type
_entity_poly.pdbx_seq_one_letter_code
_entity_poly.pdbx_strand_id
1 'polypeptide(L)'
;MATDTFTLKFEYKGHPHILEVNTVHQTYKTIYKVVIAEHEISFEPDEEGYVRAISDKPMHDHSRPVDVELLHHVAELIIHHIQ
;
A
#
# COMPACT_ATOMS: atom_id res chain seq x y z
N MET A 1 -7.91 -7.96 -17.72
CA MET A 1 -6.82 -8.39 -16.83
C MET A 1 -7.44 -8.60 -15.47
N ALA A 2 -7.27 -9.77 -14.85
CA ALA A 2 -7.84 -10.03 -13.54
C ALA A 2 -7.07 -9.21 -12.50
N THR A 3 -7.77 -8.33 -11.79
CA THR A 3 -7.27 -7.69 -10.57
C THR A 3 -7.79 -8.50 -9.41
N ASP A 4 -6.88 -9.16 -8.71
CA ASP A 4 -7.21 -9.78 -7.43
C ASP A 4 -7.21 -8.69 -6.36
N THR A 5 -8.19 -8.72 -5.46
CA THR A 5 -8.31 -7.75 -4.38
C THR A 5 -8.35 -8.45 -3.03
N PHE A 6 -7.77 -7.81 -2.03
CA PHE A 6 -7.87 -8.26 -0.64
C PHE A 6 -8.01 -7.06 0.31
N THR A 7 -8.50 -7.31 1.51
CA THR A 7 -8.74 -6.27 2.51
C THR A 7 -7.78 -6.41 3.68
N LEU A 8 -7.05 -5.34 3.99
CA LEU A 8 -6.32 -5.22 5.24
C LEU A 8 -7.20 -4.56 6.30
N LYS A 9 -7.33 -5.21 7.46
CA LYS A 9 -8.05 -4.69 8.63
C LYS A 9 -7.11 -4.67 9.81
N PHE A 10 -6.85 -3.49 10.35
CA PHE A 10 -5.90 -3.31 11.45
C PHE A 10 -6.23 -2.04 12.26
N GLU A 11 -5.66 -1.92 13.44
CA GLU A 11 -5.68 -0.70 14.24
C GLU A 11 -4.32 -0.02 14.14
N TYR A 12 -4.30 1.30 13.99
CA TYR A 12 -3.08 2.09 13.97
C TYR A 12 -3.28 3.38 14.77
N LYS A 13 -2.41 3.63 15.76
CA LYS A 13 -2.50 4.77 16.69
C LYS A 13 -3.92 4.94 17.29
N GLY A 14 -4.55 3.84 17.69
CA GLY A 14 -5.90 3.82 18.27
C GLY A 14 -7.06 4.01 17.28
N HIS A 15 -6.79 4.04 15.97
CA HIS A 15 -7.80 4.24 14.93
C HIS A 15 -7.93 2.99 14.05
N PRO A 16 -9.16 2.48 13.85
CA PRO A 16 -9.37 1.34 12.95
C PRO A 16 -9.18 1.76 11.49
N HIS A 17 -8.48 0.91 10.73
CA HIS A 17 -8.25 1.05 9.30
C HIS A 17 -8.80 -0.17 8.57
N ILE A 18 -9.51 0.09 7.47
CA ILE A 18 -9.98 -0.92 6.53
C ILE A 18 -9.53 -0.45 5.15
N LEU A 19 -8.52 -1.11 4.61
CA LEU A 19 -7.92 -0.74 3.33
C LEU A 19 -8.17 -1.84 2.31
N GLU A 20 -8.66 -1.47 1.14
CA GLU A 20 -8.71 -2.35 -0.03
C GLU A 20 -7.38 -2.27 -0.76
N VAL A 21 -6.81 -3.45 -1.03
CA VAL A 21 -5.58 -3.62 -1.79
C VAL A 21 -5.94 -4.20 -3.14
N ASN A 22 -5.56 -3.49 -4.19
CA ASN A 22 -5.74 -3.92 -5.57
C ASN A 22 -4.42 -4.48 -6.10
N THR A 23 -4.38 -5.78 -6.38
CA THR A 23 -3.22 -6.44 -7.00
C THR A 23 -3.24 -6.18 -8.50
N VAL A 24 -2.16 -5.58 -8.99
CA VAL A 24 -1.94 -5.26 -10.39
C VAL A 24 -0.75 -6.06 -10.91
N HIS A 25 -1.04 -7.09 -11.69
CA HIS A 25 -0.01 -7.86 -12.39
C HIS A 25 0.42 -7.12 -13.66
N GLN A 26 1.66 -6.63 -13.68
CA GLN A 26 2.32 -6.10 -14.86
C GLN A 26 3.24 -7.18 -15.46
N THR A 27 3.69 -6.97 -16.70
CA THR A 27 4.53 -7.94 -17.44
C THR A 27 5.78 -8.39 -16.68
N TYR A 28 6.34 -7.54 -15.82
CA TYR A 28 7.62 -7.79 -15.13
C TYR A 28 7.55 -7.66 -13.61
N LYS A 29 6.42 -7.23 -13.04
CA LYS A 29 6.27 -7.03 -11.60
C LYS A 29 4.81 -7.10 -11.17
N THR A 30 4.59 -7.38 -9.90
CA THR A 30 3.28 -7.21 -9.25
C THR A 30 3.33 -5.96 -8.39
N ILE A 31 2.32 -5.10 -8.52
CA ILE A 31 2.15 -3.89 -7.72
C ILE A 31 0.86 -4.01 -6.90
N TYR A 32 0.88 -3.51 -5.67
CA TYR A 32 -0.30 -3.44 -4.81
C TYR A 32 -0.72 -1.99 -4.64
N LYS A 33 -1.88 -1.63 -5.18
CA LYS A 33 -2.42 -0.27 -5.09
C LYS A 33 -3.38 -0.15 -3.91
N VAL A 34 -3.17 0.87 -3.08
CA VAL A 34 -3.95 1.13 -1.87
C VAL A 34 -4.26 2.61 -1.78
N VAL A 35 -5.49 2.96 -1.42
CA VAL A 35 -5.85 4.34 -1.09
C VAL A 35 -5.72 4.55 0.42
N ILE A 36 -4.79 5.40 0.84
CA ILE A 36 -4.50 5.71 2.25
C ILE A 36 -4.66 7.22 2.46
N ALA A 37 -5.59 7.62 3.33
CA ALA A 37 -5.87 9.03 3.61
C ALA A 37 -6.05 9.87 2.33
N GLU A 38 -6.83 9.38 1.36
CA GLU A 38 -7.08 10.00 0.04
C GLU A 38 -5.88 10.03 -0.93
N HIS A 39 -4.78 9.32 -0.61
CA HIS A 39 -3.62 9.16 -1.48
C HIS A 39 -3.61 7.77 -2.09
N GLU A 40 -3.47 7.70 -3.42
CA GLU A 40 -3.17 6.44 -4.09
C GLU A 40 -1.68 6.14 -3.93
N ILE A 41 -1.40 5.03 -3.23
CA ILE A 41 -0.06 4.54 -2.94
C ILE A 41 0.11 3.20 -3.65
N SER A 42 1.17 3.09 -4.44
CA SER A 42 1.64 1.85 -5.06
C SER A 42 2.73 1.23 -4.18
N PHE A 43 2.52 -0.02 -3.75
CA PHE A 43 3.51 -0.82 -3.04
C PHE A 43 4.15 -1.81 -4.01
N GLU A 44 5.47 -1.71 -4.16
CA GLU A 44 6.27 -2.54 -5.05
C GLU A 44 7.25 -3.38 -4.23
N PRO A 45 7.10 -4.71 -4.19
CA PRO A 45 8.13 -5.59 -3.65
C PRO A 45 9.37 -5.56 -4.54
N ASP A 46 10.54 -5.64 -3.92
CA ASP A 46 11.80 -5.88 -4.60
C ASP A 46 12.27 -7.33 -4.45
N GLU A 47 13.34 -7.68 -5.17
CA GLU A 47 13.91 -9.03 -5.20
C GLU A 47 14.56 -9.45 -3.87
N GLU A 48 14.82 -8.50 -2.97
CA GLU A 48 15.42 -8.72 -1.66
C GLU A 48 14.35 -8.90 -0.56
N GLY A 49 13.07 -8.79 -0.91
CA GLY A 49 11.95 -8.95 0.00
C GLY A 49 11.54 -7.67 0.74
N TYR A 50 12.07 -6.50 0.36
CA TYR A 50 11.57 -5.22 0.84
C TYR A 50 10.42 -4.73 -0.02
N VAL A 51 9.63 -3.81 0.52
CA VAL A 51 8.53 -3.15 -0.20
C VAL A 51 8.74 -1.66 -0.18
N ARG A 52 8.68 -1.06 -1.37
CA ARG A 52 8.72 0.38 -1.53
C ARG A 52 7.31 0.93 -1.70
N ALA A 53 6.98 1.98 -0.96
CA ALA A 53 5.77 2.78 -1.17
C ALA A 53 6.06 3.96 -2.13
N ILE A 54 5.20 4.12 -3.14
CA ILE A 54 5.30 5.16 -4.17
C ILE A 54 3.96 5.88 -4.24
N SER A 55 3.96 7.19 -4.03
CA SER A 55 2.77 8.03 -4.22
C SER A 55 2.67 8.48 -5.68
N ASP A 56 1.48 8.39 -6.27
CA ASP A 56 1.25 8.84 -7.65
C ASP A 56 1.28 10.37 -7.80
N LYS A 57 1.16 11.11 -6.69
CA LYS A 57 1.27 12.56 -6.64
C LYS A 57 2.37 13.01 -5.67
N PRO A 58 3.02 14.17 -5.92
CA PRO A 58 3.96 14.74 -4.96
C PRO A 58 3.26 15.00 -3.62
N MET A 59 3.71 14.33 -2.54
CA MET A 59 3.07 14.47 -1.22
C MET A 59 3.14 15.90 -0.67
N HIS A 60 4.02 16.76 -1.20
CA HIS A 60 4.11 18.18 -0.80
C HIS A 60 2.92 19.03 -1.28
N ASP A 61 2.18 18.57 -2.30
CA ASP A 61 1.01 19.29 -2.82
C ASP A 61 -0.28 18.96 -2.06
N HIS A 62 -0.21 18.03 -1.10
CA HIS A 62 -1.36 17.58 -0.33
C HIS A 62 -1.45 18.29 1.02
N SER A 63 -2.66 18.72 1.37
CA SER A 63 -2.95 19.39 2.65
C SER A 63 -2.81 18.47 3.87
N ARG A 64 -2.68 17.15 3.65
CA ARG A 64 -2.56 16.12 4.69
C ARG A 64 -1.50 15.09 4.28
N PRO A 65 -0.27 15.17 4.81
CA PRO A 65 0.73 14.15 4.52
C PRO A 65 0.32 12.79 5.12
N VAL A 66 0.58 11.70 4.39
CA VAL A 66 0.42 10.35 4.94
C VAL A 66 1.58 10.05 5.90
N ASP A 67 1.26 9.49 7.05
CA ASP A 67 2.25 9.07 8.05
C ASP A 67 3.15 7.96 7.49
N VAL A 68 4.47 8.16 7.54
CA VAL A 68 5.46 7.21 7.00
C VAL A 68 5.42 5.88 7.77
N GLU A 69 5.19 5.91 9.08
CA GLU A 69 5.06 4.70 9.90
C GLU A 69 3.81 3.89 9.51
N LEU A 70 2.72 4.56 9.09
CA LEU A 70 1.53 3.88 8.56
C LEU A 70 1.83 3.19 7.23
N LEU A 71 2.61 3.83 6.36
CA LEU A 71 3.03 3.23 5.08
C LEU A 71 3.87 1.97 5.32
N HIS A 72 4.81 2.00 6.26
CA HIS A 72 5.58 0.82 6.64
C HIS A 72 4.70 -0.31 7.18
N HIS A 73 3.76 0.02 8.07
CA HIS A 73 2.87 -0.99 8.63
C HIS A 73 1.98 -1.64 7.56
N VAL A 74 1.45 -0.86 6.61
CA VAL A 74 0.68 -1.40 5.48
C VAL A 74 1.55 -2.31 4.60
N ALA A 75 2.81 -1.93 4.35
CA ALA A 75 3.73 -2.75 3.56
C ALA A 75 3.99 -4.12 4.21
N GLU A 76 4.21 -4.16 5.53
CA GLU A 76 4.38 -5.42 6.28
C GLU A 76 3.15 -6.32 6.17
N LEU A 77 1.94 -5.73 6.31
CA LEU A 77 0.69 -6.46 6.19
C LEU A 77 0.45 -7.03 4.79
N ILE A 78 0.86 -6.30 3.74
CA ILE A 78 0.81 -6.79 2.36
C ILE A 78 1.75 -7.99 2.20
N ILE A 79 3.01 -7.89 2.66
CA ILE A 79 3.97 -9.00 2.56
C ILE A 79 3.47 -10.24 3.30
N HIS A 80 2.97 -10.06 4.52
CA HIS A 80 2.46 -11.17 5.31
C HIS A 80 1.22 -11.83 4.69
N HIS A 81 0.45 -11.12 3.86
CA HIS A 81 -0.71 -11.67 3.18
C HIS A 81 -0.35 -12.51 1.94
N ILE A 82 0.73 -12.15 1.23
CA ILE A 82 1.09 -12.76 -0.06
C ILE A 82 2.10 -13.91 0.06
N GLN A 83 2.69 -14.10 1.24
CA GLN A 83 3.54 -15.25 1.59
C GLN A 83 2.70 -16.44 2.02
#